data_AF-A0A7C7VRB7-F1
#
_entry.id   AF-A0A7C7VRB7-F1
#
_cell.length_a   1.000
_cell.length_b   1.000
_cell.length_c   1.000
_cell.angle_alpha   90.00
_cell.angle_beta   90.00
_cell.angle_gamma   90.00
#
_symmetry.space_group_name_H-M   'P 1'
#
loop_
_entity.id
_entity.type
_entity.pdbx_description
1 polymer ?
#
loop_
_entity_poly.entity_id
_entity_poly.type
_entity_poly.pdbx_seq_one_letter_code
_entity_poly.pdbx_strand_id
1 'polypeptide(L)'
;MNKNTLETALNNLPIGRLRYYEKVSSTNDIALAWGDEDSGDFSVAIANEQSAGRGRSGRVWQTPSDSALAFSLLLIPDIRETKHIPLFTGLGALALVDTLRQHYALDAKIKWPNDILINEKKIAGILVEANWQGDKIKNIVLGMGVNVYKNSVPSDVL
;
A
#
# COMPACT_ATOMS: atom_id res chain seq x y z
N MET A 1 -4.51 13.18 7.33
CA MET A 1 -4.30 13.38 5.86
C MET A 1 -5.40 14.28 5.32
N ASN A 2 -5.22 15.04 4.23
CA ASN A 2 -6.29 15.89 3.67
C ASN A 2 -6.66 15.45 2.25
N LYS A 3 -7.94 15.17 2.00
CA LYS A 3 -8.46 14.70 0.70
C LYS A 3 -8.11 15.63 -0.47
N ASN A 4 -8.37 16.93 -0.34
CA ASN A 4 -8.13 17.89 -1.41
C ASN A 4 -6.63 18.00 -1.76
N THR A 5 -5.77 17.89 -0.74
CA THR A 5 -4.31 17.89 -0.94
C THR A 5 -3.86 16.64 -1.68
N LEU A 6 -4.43 15.46 -1.36
CA LEU A 6 -4.15 14.21 -2.06
C LEU A 6 -4.61 14.26 -3.52
N GLU A 7 -5.84 14.72 -3.77
CA GLU A 7 -6.36 14.87 -5.13
C GLU A 7 -5.49 15.81 -5.97
N THR A 8 -5.01 16.91 -5.38
CA THR A 8 -4.09 17.84 -6.05
C THR A 8 -2.72 17.22 -6.30
N ALA A 9 -2.13 16.54 -5.31
CA ALA A 9 -0.80 15.95 -5.43
C ALA A 9 -0.75 14.80 -6.44
N LEU A 10 -1.88 14.12 -6.66
CA LEU A 10 -1.97 12.93 -7.48
C LEU A 10 -2.60 13.18 -8.87
N ASN A 11 -3.04 14.41 -9.16
CA ASN A 11 -3.80 14.73 -10.38
C ASN A 11 -3.05 14.49 -11.70
N ASN A 12 -1.72 14.55 -11.69
CA ASN A 12 -0.87 14.40 -12.88
C ASN A 12 -0.32 12.97 -13.04
N LEU A 13 -0.74 12.04 -12.17
CA LEU A 13 -0.37 10.64 -12.27
C LEU A 13 -1.44 9.89 -13.07
N PRO A 14 -1.08 8.77 -13.73
CA PRO A 14 -2.01 7.95 -14.50
C PRO A 14 -2.90 7.09 -13.58
N ILE A 15 -3.52 7.70 -12.56
CA ILE A 15 -4.40 7.01 -11.62
C ILE A 15 -5.76 6.80 -12.29
N GLY A 16 -6.25 5.55 -12.28
CA GLY A 16 -7.59 5.24 -12.76
C GLY A 16 -8.67 5.92 -11.93
N ARG A 17 -8.83 5.50 -10.67
CA ARG A 17 -9.71 6.17 -9.69
C ARG A 17 -9.03 6.33 -8.35
N LEU A 18 -9.16 7.50 -7.75
CA LEU A 18 -8.73 7.79 -6.39
C LEU A 18 -9.94 7.77 -5.45
N ARG A 19 -9.87 6.96 -4.39
CA ARG A 19 -10.86 6.98 -3.30
C ARG A 19 -10.16 7.16 -1.97
N TYR A 20 -10.52 8.24 -1.29
CA TYR A 20 -10.07 8.53 0.06
C TYR A 20 -11.17 8.24 1.06
N TYR A 21 -10.79 7.62 2.18
CA TYR A 21 -11.68 7.28 3.28
C TYR A 21 -11.12 7.80 4.59
N GLU A 22 -11.99 8.32 5.45
CA GLU A 22 -11.57 8.68 6.81
C GLU A 22 -11.24 7.43 7.64
N LYS A 23 -12.07 6.39 7.55
CA LYS A 23 -11.86 5.14 8.28
C LYS A 23 -12.42 3.95 7.52
N VAL A 24 -11.64 2.87 7.46
CA VAL A 24 -12.02 1.57 6.88
C VAL A 24 -11.46 0.42 7.73
N SER A 25 -11.89 -0.82 7.46
CA SER A 25 -11.21 -1.99 8.03
C SER A 25 -9.79 -2.12 7.47
N SER A 26 -9.68 -2.25 6.14
CA SER A 26 -8.42 -2.28 5.39
C SER A 26 -8.59 -1.68 4.00
N THR A 27 -7.61 -0.91 3.56
CA THR A 27 -7.51 -0.39 2.18
C THR A 27 -7.41 -1.52 1.15
N ASN A 28 -6.75 -2.63 1.49
CA ASN A 28 -6.69 -3.81 0.62
C ASN A 28 -8.07 -4.43 0.41
N ASP A 29 -8.88 -4.54 1.46
CA ASP A 29 -10.25 -5.06 1.35
C ASP A 29 -11.11 -4.20 0.45
N ILE A 30 -11.03 -2.88 0.63
CA ILE A 30 -11.76 -1.94 -0.20
C ILE A 30 -11.37 -2.11 -1.67
N ALA A 31 -10.07 -2.18 -1.97
CA ALA A 31 -9.59 -2.31 -3.33
C ALA A 31 -9.93 -3.68 -3.94
N LEU A 32 -9.85 -4.78 -3.18
CA LEU A 32 -10.23 -6.12 -3.64
C LEU A 32 -11.72 -6.24 -3.95
N ALA A 33 -12.57 -5.49 -3.22
CA ALA A 33 -14.01 -5.50 -3.37
C ALA A 33 -14.52 -4.62 -4.53
N TRP A 34 -13.66 -3.84 -5.19
CA TRP A 34 -14.11 -2.98 -6.29
C TRP A 34 -14.58 -3.79 -7.50
N GLY A 35 -15.75 -3.40 -8.03
CA GLY A 35 -16.20 -3.83 -9.34
C GLY A 35 -15.47 -3.12 -10.49
N ASP A 36 -15.79 -3.52 -11.72
CA ASP A 36 -15.19 -2.95 -12.93
C ASP A 36 -15.62 -1.49 -13.14
N GLU A 37 -16.83 -1.12 -12.72
CA GLU A 37 -17.28 0.27 -12.73
C GLU A 37 -16.66 1.10 -11.60
N ASP A 38 -16.10 0.45 -10.58
CA ASP A 38 -15.56 1.11 -9.40
C ASP A 38 -14.06 1.39 -9.48
N SER A 39 -13.38 0.75 -10.43
CA SER A 39 -11.92 0.73 -10.53
C SER A 39 -11.44 0.62 -11.99
N GLY A 40 -10.15 0.85 -12.19
CA GLY A 40 -9.41 0.59 -13.41
C GLY A 40 -7.97 0.33 -13.02
N ASP A 41 -7.09 0.11 -14.01
CA ASP A 41 -5.67 0.00 -13.73
C ASP A 41 -5.17 1.27 -13.00
N PHE A 42 -4.23 1.08 -12.09
CA PHE A 42 -3.70 2.12 -11.20
C PHE A 42 -4.72 2.83 -10.28
N SER A 43 -5.91 2.27 -10.04
CA SER A 43 -6.82 2.82 -9.03
C SER A 43 -6.23 2.74 -7.61
N VAL A 44 -6.48 3.76 -6.78
CA VAL A 44 -5.87 3.89 -5.44
C VAL A 44 -6.94 4.09 -4.36
N ALA A 45 -6.91 3.23 -3.34
CA ALA A 45 -7.66 3.42 -2.10
C ALA A 45 -6.71 3.99 -1.05
N ILE A 46 -7.09 5.07 -0.37
CA ILE A 46 -6.32 5.68 0.72
C ILE A 46 -7.20 5.76 1.96
N ALA A 47 -6.67 5.44 3.12
CA ALA A 47 -7.36 5.62 4.39
C ALA A 47 -6.54 6.44 5.38
N ASN A 48 -7.21 7.35 6.10
CA ASN A 48 -6.60 8.04 7.23
C ASN A 48 -6.44 7.09 8.43
N GLU A 49 -7.42 6.21 8.67
CA GLU A 49 -7.39 5.18 9.71
C GLU A 49 -7.79 3.80 9.17
N GLN A 50 -7.09 2.75 9.61
CA GLN A 50 -7.51 1.36 9.42
C GLN A 50 -7.82 0.71 10.78
N SER A 51 -9.05 0.25 10.98
CA SER A 51 -9.45 -0.44 12.21
C SER A 51 -9.00 -1.91 12.27
N ALA A 52 -8.72 -2.51 11.12
CA ALA A 52 -8.31 -3.91 10.97
C ALA A 52 -7.29 -4.06 9.82
N GLY A 53 -6.30 -3.16 9.77
CA GLY A 53 -5.26 -3.18 8.75
C GLY A 53 -4.52 -4.53 8.74
N ARG A 54 -4.17 -5.01 7.54
CA ARG A 54 -3.56 -6.33 7.36
C ARG A 54 -2.06 -6.26 7.07
N GLY A 55 -1.35 -7.23 7.62
CA GLY A 55 -0.01 -7.63 7.21
C GLY A 55 0.01 -9.10 6.77
N ARG A 56 1.19 -9.58 6.38
CA ARG A 56 1.38 -10.98 6.00
C ARG A 56 1.16 -11.93 7.18
N SER A 57 0.79 -13.17 6.86
CA SER A 57 0.66 -14.27 7.82
C SER A 57 -0.29 -13.94 8.99
N GLY A 58 -1.37 -13.22 8.71
CA GLY A 58 -2.40 -12.87 9.70
C GLY A 58 -1.99 -11.79 10.70
N ARG A 59 -0.84 -11.14 10.52
CA ARG A 59 -0.43 -10.02 11.37
C ARG A 59 -1.29 -8.80 11.09
N VAL A 60 -1.50 -7.97 12.11
CA VAL A 60 -2.22 -6.69 11.98
C VAL A 60 -1.23 -5.59 11.65
N TRP A 61 -1.58 -4.74 10.70
CA TRP A 61 -0.91 -3.47 10.44
C TRP A 61 -1.71 -2.35 11.09
N GLN A 62 -1.08 -1.61 12.01
CA GLN A 62 -1.73 -0.50 12.69
C GLN A 62 -1.67 0.76 11.81
N THR A 63 -2.78 1.48 11.71
CA THR A 63 -2.83 2.78 11.03
C THR A 63 -3.70 3.72 11.85
N PRO A 64 -3.15 4.31 12.91
CA PRO A 64 -3.85 5.35 13.66
C PRO A 64 -4.03 6.60 12.81
N SER A 65 -5.14 7.32 13.01
CA SER A 65 -5.46 8.53 12.25
C SER A 65 -4.32 9.54 12.31
N ASP A 66 -4.08 10.21 11.18
CA ASP A 66 -3.11 11.30 11.03
C ASP A 66 -1.65 10.96 11.37
N SER A 67 -1.31 9.68 11.54
CA SER A 67 0.02 9.24 11.97
C SER A 67 0.79 8.42 10.92
N ALA A 68 0.07 7.74 10.03
CA ALA A 68 0.60 6.78 9.07
C ALA A 68 -0.02 6.98 7.69
N LEU A 69 0.68 6.48 6.66
CA LEU A 69 0.10 6.29 5.35
C LEU A 69 -0.43 4.86 5.24
N ALA A 70 -1.68 4.71 4.81
CA ALA A 70 -2.22 3.44 4.36
C ALA A 70 -2.90 3.63 3.01
N PHE A 71 -2.40 2.94 2.00
CA PHE A 71 -3.01 2.95 0.68
C PHE A 71 -2.82 1.63 -0.05
N SER A 72 -3.70 1.37 -1.00
CA SER A 72 -3.68 0.18 -1.84
C SER A 72 -3.86 0.56 -3.29
N LEU A 73 -2.92 0.13 -4.12
CA LEU A 73 -2.93 0.32 -5.57
C LEU A 73 -3.48 -0.96 -6.22
N LEU A 74 -4.57 -0.83 -6.97
CA LEU A 74 -5.08 -1.88 -7.84
C LEU A 74 -4.30 -1.84 -9.15
N LEU A 75 -3.79 -3.00 -9.56
CA LEU A 75 -3.03 -3.20 -10.79
C LEU A 75 -3.69 -4.30 -11.63
N ILE A 76 -3.79 -4.08 -12.93
CA ILE A 76 -4.29 -5.07 -13.89
C ILE A 76 -3.09 -5.63 -14.66
N PRO A 77 -2.50 -6.75 -14.21
CA PRO A 77 -1.28 -7.29 -14.83
C PRO A 77 -1.55 -7.87 -16.22
N ASP A 78 -0.59 -7.72 -17.12
CA ASP A 78 -0.58 -8.42 -18.40
C ASP A 78 -0.28 -9.93 -18.24
N ILE A 79 -0.44 -10.70 -19.32
CA ILE A 79 -0.24 -12.16 -19.31
C ILE A 79 1.17 -12.60 -18.91
N ARG A 80 2.19 -11.76 -19.12
CA ARG A 80 3.57 -12.05 -18.70
C ARG A 80 3.73 -11.75 -17.22
N GLU A 81 3.20 -10.63 -16.76
CA GLU A 81 3.25 -10.19 -15.37
C GLU A 81 2.50 -11.16 -14.44
N THR A 82 1.41 -11.78 -14.90
CA THR A 82 0.66 -12.79 -14.13
C THR A 82 1.51 -14.00 -13.71
N LYS A 83 2.63 -14.27 -14.40
CA LYS A 83 3.57 -15.35 -14.05
C LYS A 83 4.54 -14.97 -12.94
N HIS A 84 4.54 -13.69 -12.54
CA HIS A 84 5.53 -13.09 -11.65
C HIS A 84 4.91 -12.30 -10.49
N ILE A 85 3.67 -12.63 -10.10
CA ILE A 85 2.94 -11.96 -8.99
C ILE A 85 3.80 -11.74 -7.73
N PRO A 86 4.62 -12.71 -7.25
CA PRO A 86 5.43 -12.48 -6.07
C PRO A 86 6.42 -11.31 -6.19
N LEU A 87 6.83 -10.95 -7.42
CA LEU A 87 7.75 -9.84 -7.67
C LEU A 87 7.11 -8.47 -7.44
N PHE A 88 5.78 -8.34 -7.47
CA PHE A 88 5.10 -7.07 -7.18
C PHE A 88 5.35 -6.58 -5.74
N THR A 89 5.57 -7.51 -4.80
CA THR A 89 5.97 -7.13 -3.43
C THR A 89 7.34 -6.44 -3.45
N GLY A 90 8.29 -7.01 -4.20
CA GLY A 90 9.63 -6.43 -4.39
C GLY A 90 9.58 -5.11 -5.15
N LEU A 91 8.73 -5.00 -6.16
CA LEU A 91 8.51 -3.76 -6.92
C LEU A 91 8.01 -2.64 -6.02
N GLY A 92 7.00 -2.91 -5.19
CA GLY A 92 6.50 -1.93 -4.22
C GLY A 92 7.57 -1.55 -3.17
N ALA A 93 8.34 -2.52 -2.69
CA ALA A 93 9.42 -2.27 -1.74
C ALA A 93 10.53 -1.40 -2.35
N LEU A 94 10.95 -1.67 -3.58
CA LEU A 94 11.93 -0.88 -4.31
C LEU A 94 11.44 0.54 -4.55
N ALA A 95 10.21 0.71 -5.04
CA ALA A 95 9.62 2.02 -5.27
C ALA A 95 9.62 2.89 -3.99
N LEU A 96 9.27 2.30 -2.84
CA LEU A 96 9.29 3.03 -1.57
C LEU A 96 10.72 3.34 -1.10
N VAL A 97 11.66 2.40 -1.20
CA VAL A 97 13.06 2.63 -0.84
C VAL A 97 13.70 3.72 -1.71
N ASP A 98 13.47 3.67 -3.02
CA ASP A 98 13.98 4.69 -3.95
C ASP A 98 13.38 6.06 -3.63
N THR A 99 12.08 6.13 -3.34
CA THR A 99 11.41 7.37 -2.92
C THR A 99 12.06 7.94 -1.65
N LEU A 100 12.24 7.10 -0.62
CA LEU A 100 12.82 7.52 0.66
C LEU A 100 14.28 7.99 0.52
N ARG A 101 15.07 7.33 -0.33
CA ARG A 101 16.47 7.70 -0.59
C ARG A 101 16.58 8.99 -1.41
N GLN A 102 15.86 9.08 -2.52
CA GLN A 102 16.00 10.16 -3.48
C GLN A 102 15.37 11.47 -2.99
N HIS A 103 14.22 11.40 -2.32
CA HIS A 103 13.47 12.59 -1.91
C HIS A 103 13.69 12.99 -0.45
N TYR A 104 14.14 12.07 0.41
CA TYR A 104 14.28 12.32 1.85
C TYR A 104 15.68 12.03 2.40
N ALA A 105 16.62 11.55 1.58
CA ALA A 105 17.98 11.18 1.98
C ALA A 105 18.03 10.19 3.16
N LEU A 106 17.03 9.29 3.25
CA LEU A 106 16.97 8.27 4.29
C LEU A 106 17.62 6.97 3.78
N ASP A 107 18.53 6.36 4.57
CA ASP A 107 19.11 5.04 4.26
C ASP A 107 18.10 3.91 4.52
N ALA A 108 17.04 3.90 3.71
CA ALA A 108 16.02 2.88 3.73
C ALA A 108 16.56 1.58 3.11
N LYS A 109 16.29 0.44 3.75
CA LYS A 109 16.71 -0.90 3.29
C LYS A 109 15.52 -1.85 3.23
N ILE A 110 15.54 -2.73 2.24
CA ILE A 110 14.55 -3.81 2.13
C ILE A 110 14.99 -4.94 3.06
N LYS A 111 14.20 -5.22 4.10
CA LYS A 111 14.24 -6.51 4.80
C LYS A 111 13.30 -7.45 4.04
N TRP A 112 13.91 -8.33 3.25
CA TRP A 112 13.16 -9.26 2.42
C TRP A 112 12.19 -10.10 3.27
N PRO A 113 10.96 -10.36 2.80
CA PRO A 113 10.44 -10.03 1.46
C PRO A 113 9.71 -8.69 1.32
N ASN A 114 9.29 -8.05 2.41
CA ASN A 114 8.19 -7.08 2.33
C ASN A 114 8.24 -5.96 3.36
N ASP A 115 9.34 -5.85 4.12
CA ASP A 115 9.49 -4.86 5.17
C ASP A 115 10.56 -3.84 4.75
N ILE A 116 10.30 -2.56 5.01
CA ILE A 116 11.31 -1.50 4.84
C ILE A 116 11.80 -1.08 6.21
N LEU A 117 13.12 -0.97 6.34
CA LEU A 117 13.79 -0.55 7.57
C LEU A 117 14.57 0.75 7.37
N ILE A 118 14.65 1.55 8.42
CA ILE A 118 15.66 2.61 8.59
C ILE A 118 16.29 2.38 9.96
N ASN A 119 17.62 2.38 10.04
CA ASN A 119 18.37 2.08 11.28
C ASN A 119 17.90 0.76 11.94
N GLU A 120 17.71 -0.30 11.15
CA GLU A 120 17.20 -1.61 11.58
C GLU A 120 15.78 -1.61 12.18
N LYS A 121 15.09 -0.47 12.20
CA LYS A 121 13.70 -0.34 12.67
C LYS A 121 12.73 -0.35 11.50
N LYS A 122 11.63 -1.09 11.63
CA LYS A 122 10.62 -1.21 10.59
C LYS A 122 9.79 0.07 10.45
N ILE A 123 9.79 0.64 9.26
CA ILE A 123 9.04 1.86 8.93
C ILE A 123 7.91 1.61 7.94
N ALA A 124 7.95 0.53 7.16
CA ALA A 124 6.86 0.19 6.26
C ALA A 124 6.69 -1.32 6.07
N GLY A 125 5.50 -1.70 5.64
CA GLY A 125 5.16 -3.04 5.20
C GLY A 125 4.42 -3.00 3.87
N ILE A 126 4.77 -3.93 2.98
CA ILE A 126 4.10 -4.16 1.70
C ILE A 126 3.28 -5.45 1.81
N LEU A 127 2.05 -5.43 1.32
CA LEU A 127 1.17 -6.58 1.23
C LEU A 127 0.55 -6.65 -0.17
N VAL A 128 0.89 -7.69 -0.92
CA VAL A 128 0.30 -7.96 -2.23
C VAL A 128 -0.70 -9.09 -2.12
N GLU A 129 -1.92 -8.85 -2.60
CA GLU A 129 -2.99 -9.82 -2.71
C GLU A 129 -3.48 -9.89 -4.15
N ALA A 130 -3.82 -11.07 -4.64
CA ALA A 130 -4.33 -11.26 -6.01
C ALA A 130 -5.81 -11.63 -5.96
N ASN A 131 -6.62 -10.99 -6.81
CA ASN A 131 -8.02 -11.35 -7.01
C ASN A 131 -8.13 -12.30 -8.22
N TRP A 132 -8.73 -13.46 -7.99
CA TRP A 132 -8.85 -14.52 -8.98
C TRP A 132 -10.28 -14.61 -9.51
N GLN A 133 -10.40 -14.74 -10.83
CA GLN A 133 -11.66 -15.03 -11.50
C GLN A 133 -11.50 -16.36 -12.25
N GLY A 134 -11.93 -17.45 -11.60
CA GLY A 134 -11.64 -18.80 -12.07
C GLY A 134 -10.14 -19.09 -11.97
N ASP A 135 -9.52 -19.46 -13.08
CA ASP A 135 -8.09 -19.76 -13.21
C ASP A 135 -7.22 -18.54 -13.57
N LYS A 136 -7.84 -17.39 -13.82
CA LYS A 136 -7.16 -16.16 -14.23
C LYS A 136 -7.07 -15.16 -13.09
N ILE A 137 -5.97 -14.44 -13.04
CA ILE A 137 -5.82 -13.28 -12.16
C ILE A 137 -6.56 -12.11 -12.82
N LYS A 138 -7.57 -11.59 -12.13
CA LYS A 138 -8.32 -10.42 -12.58
C LYS A 138 -7.54 -9.14 -12.29
N ASN A 139 -7.01 -9.02 -11.08
CA ASN A 139 -6.20 -7.89 -10.66
C ASN A 139 -5.32 -8.26 -9.46
N ILE A 140 -4.39 -7.38 -9.13
CA ILE A 140 -3.53 -7.42 -7.96
C ILE A 140 -3.79 -6.16 -7.14
N VAL A 141 -3.80 -6.30 -5.83
CA VAL A 141 -3.85 -5.17 -4.90
C VAL A 141 -2.53 -5.11 -4.15
N LEU A 142 -1.76 -4.05 -4.41
CA LEU A 142 -0.52 -3.72 -3.73
C LEU A 142 -0.82 -2.73 -2.61
N GLY A 143 -0.93 -3.24 -1.39
CA GLY A 143 -1.07 -2.47 -0.17
C GLY A 143 0.27 -2.00 0.37
N MET A 144 0.34 -0.74 0.79
CA MET A 144 1.47 -0.16 1.49
C MET A 144 1.00 0.51 2.77
N GLY A 145 1.64 0.12 3.87
CA GLY A 145 1.55 0.81 5.16
C GLY A 145 2.89 1.45 5.50
N VAL A 146 2.90 2.74 5.82
CA VAL A 146 4.12 3.49 6.13
C VAL A 146 3.93 4.31 7.41
N ASN A 147 4.82 4.10 8.37
CA ASN A 147 4.89 4.85 9.62
C ASN A 147 5.55 6.21 9.35
N VAL A 148 4.83 7.31 9.63
CA VAL A 148 5.31 8.68 9.39
C VAL A 148 5.62 9.40 10.69
N TYR A 149 4.71 9.29 11.66
CA TYR A 149 4.85 9.91 12.98
C TYR A 149 5.07 8.86 14.08
N LYS A 150 5.64 9.29 15.21
CA LYS A 150 5.99 8.38 16.33
C LYS A 150 4.81 7.54 16.84
N ASN A 151 3.61 8.11 16.84
CA ASN A 151 2.38 7.46 17.28
C ASN A 151 1.82 6.42 16.29
N SER A 152 2.41 6.27 15.09
CA SER A 152 2.09 5.16 14.17
C SER A 152 2.82 3.86 14.50
N VAL A 153 3.84 3.93 15.37
CA VAL A 153 4.60 2.76 15.82
C VAL A 153 4.01 2.30 17.16
N PRO A 154 3.69 1.00 17.33
CA PRO A 154 3.28 0.46 18.62
C PRO A 154 4.29 0.80 19.73
N SER A 155 3.81 1.20 20.91
CA SER A 155 4.67 1.64 22.02
C SER A 155 5.60 0.54 22.56
N ASP A 156 5.24 -0.73 22.35
CA ASP A 156 6.00 -1.92 22.71
C ASP A 156 7.14 -2.25 21.72
N VAL A 157 7.26 -1.51 20.62
CA VAL A 157 8.25 -1.72 19.56
C VAL A 157 9.29 -0.59 19.48
N LEU A 158 9.15 0.47 20.30
CA LEU A 158 10.03 1.64 20.31
C LEU A 158 11.32 1.42 21.10
#